data_AF-A0A2D9YCR3-F1
#
_entry.id   AF-A0A2D9YCR3-F1
#
_cell.length_a   1.000
_cell.length_b   1.000
_cell.length_c   1.000
_cell.angle_alpha   90.00
_cell.angle_beta   90.00
_cell.angle_gamma   90.00
#
_symmetry.space_group_name_H-M   'P 1'
#
loop_
_entity.id
_entity.type
_entity.pdbx_description
1 polymer ?
#
loop_
_entity_poly.entity_id
_entity_poly.type
_entity_poly.pdbx_seq_one_letter_code
_entity_poly.pdbx_strand_id
1 'polypeptide(L)' 'MSEDTRVIIEFVKVGAYVKVSAIDPLTRVEVSIVGDPSTSQARLEKTALKKLNYVLDKRKKNL' A
#
# COMPACT_ATOMS: atom_id res chain seq x y z
N MET A 1 0.74 -19.43 -13.74
CA MET A 1 0.10 -18.14 -13.41
C MET A 1 -0.12 -18.13 -11.91
N SER A 2 0.68 -17.34 -11.21
CA SER A 2 0.91 -17.41 -9.76
C SER A 2 -0.32 -17.06 -8.95
N GLU A 3 -0.52 -17.76 -7.83
CA GLU A 3 -1.55 -17.48 -6.83
C GLU A 3 -1.69 -15.97 -6.60
N ASP A 4 -2.90 -15.48 -6.88
CA ASP A 4 -3.31 -14.10 -6.93
C ASP A 4 -3.09 -13.44 -5.55
N THR A 5 -1.89 -12.92 -5.30
CA THR A 5 -1.59 -12.16 -4.08
C THR A 5 -2.28 -10.80 -4.21
N ARG A 6 -3.59 -10.80 -4.03
CA ARG A 6 -4.41 -9.59 -4.04
C ARG A 6 -4.04 -8.76 -2.82
N VAL A 7 -3.31 -7.67 -3.06
CA VAL A 7 -3.03 -6.66 -2.04
C VAL A 7 -4.34 -6.00 -1.63
N ILE A 8 -4.61 -5.94 -0.33
CA ILE A 8 -5.77 -5.23 0.20
C ILE A 8 -5.40 -3.75 0.28
N ILE A 9 -6.24 -2.89 -0.30
CA ILE A 9 -6.07 -1.44 -0.25
C ILE A 9 -7.20 -0.82 0.57
N GLU A 10 -6.85 -0.09 1.63
CA GLU A 10 -7.79 0.65 2.48
C GLU A 10 -7.60 2.15 2.26
N PHE A 11 -8.70 2.89 2.07
CA PHE A 11 -8.71 4.35 2.06
C PHE A 11 -9.50 4.88 3.26
N VAL A 12 -8.87 5.71 4.08
CA VAL A 12 -9.50 6.35 5.24
C VAL A 12 -9.30 7.85 5.16
N LYS A 13 -10.39 8.61 5.06
CA LYS A 13 -10.34 10.07 5.15
C LYS A 13 -10.06 10.47 6.61
N VAL A 14 -9.01 11.26 6.81
CA VAL A 14 -8.58 11.78 8.11
C VAL A 14 -8.44 13.30 7.99
N GLY A 15 -9.52 14.02 8.32
CA GLY A 15 -9.57 15.48 8.19
C GLY A 15 -9.31 15.94 6.76
N ALA A 16 -8.23 16.72 6.60
CA ALA A 16 -7.80 17.28 5.31
C ALA A 16 -6.97 16.31 4.44
N TYR A 17 -6.74 15.08 4.89
CA TYR A 17 -5.93 14.09 4.18
C TYR A 17 -6.68 12.77 4.01
N VAL A 18 -6.16 11.90 3.14
CA VAL A 18 -6.57 10.50 3.05
C VAL A 18 -5.37 9.61 3.39
N LYS A 19 -5.54 8.73 4.38
CA LYS A 19 -4.61 7.63 4.68
C LYS A 19 -4.93 6.50 3.71
N VAL A 20 -3.92 5.93 3.08
CA VAL A 20 -4.05 4.74 2.25
C VAL A 20 -3.15 3.64 2.80
N SER A 21 -3.73 2.52 3.22
CA SER A 21 -2.98 1.32 3.63
C SER A 21 -2.95 0.31 2.48
N ALA A 22 -1.81 -0.33 2.29
CA ALA A 22 -1.61 -1.47 1.40
C ALA A 22 -1.11 -2.66 2.21
N ILE A 23 -1.84 -3.77 2.17
CA ILE A 23 -1.61 -4.95 3.01
C ILE A 23 -1.39 -6.17 2.11
N ASP A 24 -0.23 -6.81 2.24
CA ASP A 24 0.02 -8.13 1.67
C ASP A 24 -0.46 -9.21 2.65
N PRO A 25 -1.53 -9.95 2.33
CA PRO A 25 -2.10 -10.96 3.24
C PRO A 25 -1.16 -12.15 3.47
N LEU A 26 -0.24 -12.44 2.55
CA LEU A 26 0.67 -13.58 2.67
C LEU A 26 1.80 -13.29 3.65
N THR A 27 2.46 -12.15 3.50
CA THR A 27 3.59 -11.75 4.37
C THR A 27 3.16 -11.00 5.62
N ARG A 28 1.89 -10.60 5.71
CA ARG A 28 1.34 -9.72 6.75
C ARG A 28 2.03 -8.35 6.83
N VAL A 29 2.68 -7.94 5.74
CA VAL A 29 3.27 -6.60 5.65
C VAL A 29 2.18 -5.61 5.34
N GLU A 30 2.02 -4.62 6.22
CA GLU A 30 1.23 -3.43 5.97
C GLU A 30 2.15 -2.22 5.83
N VAL A 31 1.82 -1.36 4.86
CA VAL A 31 2.37 -0.01 4.76
C VAL A 31 1.25 0.99 4.61
N SER A 32 1.47 2.22 5.08
CA SER A 32 0.53 3.32 4.86
C SER A 32 1.22 4.52 4.21
N ILE A 33 0.47 5.28 3.42
CA ILE A 33 0.82 6.62 2.95
C ILE A 33 -0.29 7.61 3.34
N VAL A 34 0.02 8.90 3.29
CA VAL A 34 -0.98 9.97 3.34
C VAL A 34 -0.92 10.76 2.05
N GLY A 35 -2.07 11.24 1.57
CA GLY A 35 -2.15 12.06 0.37
C GLY A 35 -3.27 13.08 0.43
N ASP A 36 -3.25 13.98 -0.53
CA ASP A 36 -4.30 14.97 -0.73
C ASP A 36 -5.59 14.27 -1.24
N PRO A 37 -6.77 14.52 -0.63
CA PRO A 37 -8.03 13.91 -1.07
C PRO A 37 -8.45 14.27 -2.50
N SER A 38 -7.93 15.36 -3.07
CA SER A 38 -8.12 15.74 -4.48
C SER A 38 -7.25 14.93 -5.45
N THR A 39 -6.24 14.22 -4.93
CA THR A 39 -5.44 13.29 -5.74
C THR A 39 -6.28 12.08 -6.13
N SER A 40 -6.19 11.65 -7.38
CA SER A 40 -6.95 10.49 -7.85
C SER A 40 -6.64 9.22 -7.03
N GLN A 41 -7.68 8.43 -6.77
CA GLN A 41 -7.59 7.17 -6.02
C GLN A 41 -6.51 6.24 -6.61
N ALA A 42 -6.47 6.08 -7.93
CA ALA A 42 -5.49 5.25 -8.62
C ALA A 42 -4.03 5.72 -8.41
N ARG A 43 -3.80 7.04 -8.28
CA ARG A 43 -2.46 7.57 -8.02
C ARG A 43 -2.02 7.31 -6.58
N LEU A 44 -2.94 7.45 -5.63
CA LEU A 44 -2.69 7.13 -4.22
C LEU A 44 -2.44 5.62 -4.05
N GLU A 45 -3.27 4.78 -4.65
CA GLU A 45 -3.11 3.32 -4.66
C GLU A 45 -1.74 2.91 -5.21
N LYS A 46 -1.39 3.40 -6.41
CA LYS A 46 -0.08 3.13 -7.04
C LYS A 46 1.08 3.54 -6.14
N THR A 47 0.94 4.62 -5.38
CA THR A 47 1.96 5.10 -4.44
C THR A 47 2.08 4.16 -3.23
N ALA A 48 0.95 3.69 -2.69
CA ALA A 48 0.93 2.72 -1.60
C ALA A 48 1.53 1.37 -2.03
N LEU A 49 1.16 0.87 -3.22
CA LEU A 49 1.72 -0.35 -3.81
C LEU A 49 3.23 -0.27 -4.02
N LYS A 50 3.74 0.86 -4.54
CA LYS A 50 5.19 1.08 -4.68
C LYS A 50 5.92 1.00 -3.33
N LYS A 51 5.34 1.59 -2.28
CA LYS A 51 5.91 1.52 -0.93
C LYS A 51 5.89 0.08 -0.40
N LEU A 52 4.80 -0.67 -0.62
CA LEU A 52 4.68 -2.06 -0.19
C LEU A 52 5.77 -2.92 -0.84
N ASN A 53 5.92 -2.82 -2.17
CA ASN A 53 6.96 -3.53 -2.92
C ASN A 53 8.36 -3.19 -2.40
N TYR A 54 8.66 -1.90 -2.18
CA TYR A 54 9.94 -1.49 -1.60
C TYR A 54 10.22 -2.14 -0.23
N VAL A 55 9.23 -2.20 0.65
CA VAL A 55 9.37 -2.80 1.99
C VAL A 55 9.54 -4.33 1.88
N LEU A 56 8.77 -4.99 1.03
CA LEU A 56 8.88 -6.43 0.78
C LEU A 56 10.28 -6.79 0.26
N ASP A 57 10.78 -6.05 -0.73
CA ASP A 57 12.10 -6.25 -1.30
C ASP A 57 13.20 -6.00 -0.27
N LYS A 58 13.05 -4.96 0.56
CA LYS A 58 13.99 -4.68 1.66
C LYS A 58 14.01 -5.81 2.69
N ARG A 59 12.85 -6.39 3.04
CA ARG A 59 12.77 -7.52 3.99
C ARG A 59 13.40 -8.78 3.42
N LYS A 60 13.15 -9.10 2.15
CA LYS A 60 13.76 -10.26 1.47
C LYS A 60 15.29 -10.20 1.44
N LYS A 61 15.88 -9.01 1.33
CA LYS A 61 17.35 -8.81 1.32
C LYS A 61 18.00 -8.92 2.70
N ASN A 62 17.22 -8.85 3.78
CA ASN A 62 17.71 -8.92 5.16
C ASN A 62 17.43 -10.30 5.81
N LEU A 63 16.95 -11.27 5.03
CA LEU A 63 16.79 -12.69 5.37
C LEU A 63 17.92 -13.48 4.73
#